data_AF-A0A527FYS7-F1
#
_entry.id   AF-A0A527FYS7-F1
#
_cell.length_a   1.000
_cell.length_b   1.000
_cell.length_c   1.000
_cell.angle_alpha   90.00
_cell.angle_beta   90.00
_cell.angle_gamma   90.00
#
_symmetry.space_group_name_H-M   'P 1'
#
loop_
_entity.id
_entity.type
_entity.pdbx_description
1 polymer ?
#
loop_
_entity_poly.entity_id
_entity_poly.type
_entity_poly.pdbx_seq_one_letter_code
_entity_poly.pdbx_strand_id
1 'polypeptide(L)' 'LLCDLIDEAWLAGKSASIHVEKHNPARRLYVALGFAVVEDKGVYDLMACAPPGGDDL' A
#
# COMPACT_ATOMS: atom_id res chain seq x y z
N LEU A 1 -7.23 -12.48 1.91
CA LEU A 1 -6.08 -12.28 2.83
C LEU A 1 -5.52 -10.87 2.75
N LEU A 2 -4.94 -10.43 1.61
CA LEU A 2 -4.36 -9.07 1.54
C LEU A 2 -5.45 -7.99 1.55
N CYS A 3 -6.57 -8.21 0.84
CA CYS A 3 -7.73 -7.31 0.91
C CYS A 3 -8.29 -7.23 2.33
N ASP A 4 -8.48 -8.37 2.99
CA ASP A 4 -8.98 -8.40 4.37
C ASP A 4 -8.07 -7.61 5.35
N LEU A 5 -6.74 -7.68 5.17
CA LEU A 5 -5.79 -6.88 5.95
C LEU A 5 -5.93 -5.37 5.70
N ILE A 6 -6.14 -4.99 4.43
CA ILE A 6 -6.35 -3.59 4.04
C ILE A 6 -7.67 -3.09 4.65
N ASP A 7 -8.73 -3.87 4.56
CA ASP A 7 -10.03 -3.55 5.15
C ASP A 7 -9.93 -3.43 6.68
N GLU A 8 -9.21 -4.33 7.36
CA GLU A 8 -8.98 -4.23 8.80
C GLU A 8 -8.19 -2.97 9.17
N ALA A 9 -7.13 -2.65 8.40
CA ALA A 9 -6.36 -1.43 8.61
C ALA A 9 -7.23 -0.19 8.45
N TRP A 10 -8.07 -0.15 7.41
CA TRP A 10 -9.00 0.95 7.15
C TRP A 10 -10.07 1.08 8.25
N LEU A 11 -10.64 -0.04 8.71
CA LEU A 11 -11.58 -0.06 9.85
C LEU A 11 -10.94 0.47 11.13
N ALA A 12 -9.63 0.30 11.29
CA ALA A 12 -8.86 0.86 12.40
C ALA A 12 -8.38 2.31 12.15
N GLY A 13 -8.74 2.94 11.02
CA GLY A 13 -8.30 4.28 10.65
C GLY A 13 -6.81 4.36 10.30
N LYS A 14 -6.21 3.24 9.89
CA LYS A 14 -4.78 3.11 9.58
C LYS A 14 -4.55 2.84 8.11
N SER A 15 -3.39 3.24 7.62
CA SER A 15 -2.91 2.88 6.28
C SER A 15 -2.14 1.56 6.33
N ALA A 16 -2.32 0.72 5.33
CA ALA A 16 -1.49 -0.47 5.13
C ALA A 16 -0.25 -0.10 4.30
N SER A 17 0.92 -0.62 4.65
CA SER A 17 2.16 -0.40 3.89
C SER A 17 2.91 -1.69 3.61
N ILE A 18 3.65 -1.72 2.50
CA ILE A 18 4.39 -2.89 2.03
C ILE A 18 5.67 -2.47 1.30
N HIS A 19 6.76 -3.21 1.53
CA HIS A 19 8.00 -3.07 0.77
C HIS A 19 7.97 -3.99 -0.44
N VAL A 20 8.16 -3.42 -1.62
CA VAL A 20 8.08 -4.13 -2.89
C VAL A 20 9.35 -3.91 -3.67
N GLU A 21 10.04 -4.98 -4.07
CA GLU A 21 11.18 -4.85 -4.99
C GLU A 21 10.75 -4.19 -6.31
N LYS A 22 11.57 -3.29 -6.85
CA LYS A 22 11.25 -2.54 -8.07
C LYS A 22 10.91 -3.42 -9.27
N HIS A 23 11.53 -4.59 -9.35
CA HIS A 23 11.33 -5.56 -10.42
C HIS A 23 10.34 -6.67 -10.07
N ASN A 24 9.62 -6.57 -8.95
CA ASN A 24 8.65 -7.57 -8.56
C ASN A 24 7.42 -7.53 -9.51
N PRO A 25 7.08 -8.62 -10.21
CA PRO A 25 5.90 -8.66 -11.09
C PRO A 25 4.58 -8.41 -10.33
N ALA A 26 4.53 -8.69 -9.03
CA ALA A 26 3.36 -8.43 -8.18
C ALA A 26 3.13 -6.93 -7.93
N ARG A 27 4.05 -6.03 -8.31
CA ARG A 27 3.85 -4.58 -8.18
C ARG A 27 2.57 -4.10 -8.87
N ARG A 28 2.20 -4.72 -9.99
CA ARG A 28 0.93 -4.42 -10.69
C ARG A 28 -0.30 -4.79 -9.87
N LEU A 29 -0.23 -5.87 -9.10
CA LEU A 29 -1.31 -6.27 -8.19
C LEU A 29 -1.47 -5.23 -7.08
N TYR A 30 -0.38 -4.79 -6.45
CA TYR A 30 -0.45 -3.79 -5.39
C TYR A 30 -1.00 -2.45 -5.90
N VAL A 31 -0.58 -2.01 -7.09
CA VAL A 31 -1.16 -0.81 -7.73
C VAL A 31 -2.68 -0.99 -7.98
N ALA A 32 -3.12 -2.15 -8.45
CA ALA A 32 -4.54 -2.43 -8.67
C ALA A 32 -5.36 -2.48 -7.37
N LEU A 33 -4.73 -2.85 -6.26
CA LEU A 33 -5.32 -2.81 -4.92
C LEU A 33 -5.28 -1.42 -4.27
N GLY A 34 -4.78 -0.39 -4.97
CA GLY A 34 -4.76 0.99 -4.49
C GLY A 34 -3.52 1.35 -3.67
N PHE A 35 -2.48 0.53 -3.66
CA PHE A 35 -1.19 0.94 -3.10
C PHE A 35 -0.48 1.92 -4.04
N ALA A 36 0.01 3.01 -3.48
CA ALA A 36 0.85 3.99 -4.16
C ALA A 36 2.27 4.00 -3.55
N VAL A 37 3.29 4.28 -4.36
CA VAL A 37 4.66 4.46 -3.84
C VAL A 37 4.70 5.72 -2.99
N VAL A 38 5.12 5.58 -1.74
CA VAL A 38 5.28 6.69 -0.80
C VAL A 38 6.74 7.03 -0.53
N GLU A 39 7.66 6.07 -0.71
CA GLU A 39 9.09 6.30 -0.56
C GLU A 39 9.91 5.34 -1.44
N ASP A 40 11.01 5.84 -2.01
CA ASP A 40 11.99 5.02 -2.75
C ASP A 40 13.15 4.66 -1.83
N LYS A 41 13.31 3.36 -1.51
CA LYS A 41 14.40 2.83 -0.67
C LYS A 41 15.50 2.15 -1.49
N GLY A 42 15.76 2.65 -2.70
CA GLY A 42 16.79 2.12 -3.58
C GLY A 42 16.33 0.85 -4.30
N VAL A 43 16.46 -0.32 -3.66
CA VAL A 43 16.07 -1.62 -4.28
C VAL A 43 14.58 -1.91 -4.09
N TYR A 44 14.00 -1.40 -3.00
CA TYR A 44 12.59 -1.57 -2.65
C TYR A 44 11.87 -0.23 -2.75
N ASP A 45 10.64 -0.24 -3.27
CA ASP A 45 9.66 0.82 -3.09
C ASP A 45 8.89 0.53 -1.79
N LEU A 46 8.72 1.55 -0.96
CA LEU A 46 7.67 1.51 0.06
C LEU A 46 6.37 1.96 -0.59
N MET A 47 5.36 1.10 -0.57
CA MET A 47 4.03 1.42 -1.07
C MET A 47 3.02 1.44 0.08
N ALA A 48 2.05 2.34 0.04
CA ALA A 48 1.00 2.44 1.05
C ALA A 48 -0.39 2.59 0.42
N CYS A 49 -1.39 2.07 1.11
CA CYS A 49 -2.80 2.15 0.77
C CYS A 49 -3.56 2.78 1.95
N ALA A 50 -4.01 4.02 1.77
CA ALA A 50 -4.74 4.79 2.78
C ALA A 50 -6.25 4.58 2.64
N PRO A 51 -7.03 4.71 3.73
CA PRO A 51 -8.48 4.61 3.64
C PRO A 51 -9.06 5.73 2.75
N PRO A 52 -10.13 5.46 1.98
CA PRO A 52 -10.81 6.48 1.19
C PRO A 52 -11.48 7.49 2.15
N GLY A 53 -10.85 8.66 2.33
CA GLY A 53 -11.24 9.69 3.31
C GLY A 53 -10.19 9.95 4.40
N GLY A 54 -9.04 9.27 4.35
CA GLY A 54 -7.85 9.54 5.17
C GLY A 54 -6.88 10.50 4.51
N ASP A 55 -7.39 11.46 3.73
CA ASP A 55 -6.67 12.66 3.33
C ASP A 55 -6.39 13.49 4.59
N ASP A 56 -5.17 13.36 5.11
CA ASP A 56 -4.57 14.26 6.09
C ASP A 56 -4.58 15.68 5.50
N LEU A 57 -5.63 16.46 5.85
CA LEU A 57 -5.69 17.91 5.69
C LEU A 57 -4.78 18.60 6.70
#